data_AF-A0A0F2PA30-F1
#
_entry.id   AF-A0A0F2PA30-F1
#
_cell.length_a   1.000
_cell.length_b   1.000
_cell.length_c   1.000
_cell.angle_alpha   90.00
_cell.angle_beta   90.00
_cell.angle_gamma   90.00
#
_symmetry.space_group_name_H-M   'P 1'
#
loop_
_entity.id
_entity.type
_entity.pdbx_description
1 polymer ?
#
loop_
_entity_poly.entity_id
_entity_poly.type
_entity_poly.pdbx_seq_one_letter_code
_entity_poly.pdbx_strand_id
1 'polypeptide(L)' 'MACGTCLESCPNEAIVEGDIYKIDTDKCEDCGTCVEECPTGAIIEE' A
#
# COMPACT_ATOMS: atom_id res chain seq x y z
N MET A 1 8.18 -8.42 7.13
CA MET A 1 7.55 -9.43 6.25
C MET A 1 6.70 -8.68 5.24
N ALA A 2 6.90 -8.88 3.94
CA ALA A 2 6.00 -8.34 2.93
C ALA A 2 4.79 -9.28 2.82
N CYS A 3 3.65 -8.90 3.42
CA CYS A 3 2.46 -9.76 3.51
C CYS A 3 1.51 -9.62 2.32
N GLY A 4 1.54 -8.50 1.59
CA GLY A 4 0.72 -8.26 0.40
C GLY A 4 -0.69 -7.75 0.65
N THR A 5 -1.14 -7.64 1.90
CA THR A 5 -2.49 -7.15 2.25
C THR A 5 -2.81 -5.79 1.63
N CYS A 6 -1.83 -4.89 1.57
CA CYS A 6 -2.01 -3.57 1.01
C CYS A 6 -2.29 -3.60 -0.51
N LEU A 7 -1.81 -4.61 -1.23
CA LEU A 7 -2.07 -4.77 -2.67
C LEU A 7 -3.55 -5.05 -2.92
N GLU A 8 -4.15 -5.93 -2.12
CA GLU A 8 -5.55 -6.34 -2.26
C GLU A 8 -6.52 -5.28 -1.71
N SER A 9 -6.10 -4.51 -0.69
CA SER A 9 -6.96 -3.49 -0.08
C SER A 9 -6.98 -2.16 -0.83
N CYS A 10 -6.05 -1.92 -1.76
CA CYS A 10 -5.98 -0.66 -2.49
C CYS A 10 -7.11 -0.53 -3.53
N PRO A 11 -8.09 0.38 -3.34
CA PRO A 11 -9.22 0.51 -4.26
C PRO A 11 -8.81 1.03 -5.65
N ASN A 12 -7.68 1.75 -5.72
CA ASN A 12 -7.17 2.37 -6.94
C ASN A 12 -6.08 1.53 -7.63
N GLU A 13 -5.80 0.32 -7.13
CA GLU A 13 -4.75 -0.56 -7.65
C GLU A 13 -3.41 0.18 -7.79
N ALA A 14 -3.14 1.08 -6.84
CA ALA A 14 -1.98 1.97 -6.81
C ALA A 14 -0.75 1.28 -6.21
N ILE A 15 -0.86 0.05 -5.72
CA ILE A 15 0.26 -0.67 -5.11
C ILE A 15 0.87 -1.63 -6.13
N VAL A 16 2.20 -1.62 -6.20
CA VAL A 16 2.98 -2.42 -7.14
C VAL A 16 3.87 -3.39 -6.37
N GLU A 17 3.84 -4.66 -6.76
CA GLU A 17 4.67 -5.72 -6.18
C GLU A 17 6.15 -5.53 -6.55
N GLY A 18 7.04 -5.78 -5.60
CA GLY A 18 8.50 -5.75 -5.76
C GLY A 18 9.18 -6.36 -4.53
N ASP A 19 10.51 -6.25 -4.42
CA ASP A 19 11.25 -6.67 -3.21
C ASP A 19 10.67 -6.02 -1.93
N ILE A 20 10.17 -4.79 -2.09
CA ILE A 20 9.30 -4.08 -1.16
C ILE A 20 8.16 -3.52 -2.02
N TYR A 21 6.92 -3.59 -1.51
CA TYR A 21 5.76 -2.98 -2.16
C TYR A 21 5.99 -1.48 -2.35
N LYS A 22 5.60 -0.96 -3.50
CA LYS A 22 5.70 0.47 -3.85
C LYS A 22 4.33 1.04 -4.12
N ILE A 23 4.13 2.31 -3.78
CA ILE A 23 2.91 3.06 -4.10
C ILE A 23 3.20 3.87 -5.37
N ASP A 24 2.35 3.70 -6.37
CA ASP A 24 2.27 4.50 -7.58
C ASP A 24 1.53 5.80 -7.26
N THR A 25 2.28 6.89 -7.14
CA THR A 25 1.74 8.21 -6.79
C THR A 25 0.82 8.79 -7.85
N ASP A 26 0.89 8.31 -9.10
CA ASP A 26 0.00 8.77 -10.16
C ASP A 26 -1.41 8.16 -10.03
N LYS A 27 -1.53 7.04 -9.33
CA LYS A 27 -2.81 6.35 -9.03
C LYS A 27 -3.28 6.53 -7.60
N CYS A 28 -2.37 6.85 -6.68
CA CYS A 28 -2.69 7.06 -5.28
C CYS A 28 -3.51 8.33 -5.12
N GLU A 29 -4.65 8.22 -4.44
CA GLU A 29 -5.51 9.37 -4.10
C GLU A 29 -5.49 9.64 -2.58
N ASP A 30 -4.44 9.16 -1.89
CA ASP A 30 -4.24 9.35 -0.45
C ASP A 30 -5.42 8.92 0.42
N CYS A 31 -6.10 7.83 0.01
CA CYS A 31 -7.27 7.28 0.70
C CYS A 31 -6.96 6.64 2.06
N GLY A 32 -5.69 6.33 2.37
CA GLY A 32 -5.25 5.78 3.65
C GLY A 32 -5.53 4.28 3.89
N THR A 33 -6.31 3.61 3.04
CA THR A 33 -6.74 2.20 3.27
C THR A 33 -5.58 1.22 3.43
N CYS A 34 -4.49 1.40 2.67
CA CYS A 34 -3.33 0.54 2.78
C CYS A 34 -2.62 0.66 4.14
N VAL A 35 -2.67 1.83 4.78
CA VAL A 35 -2.08 2.10 6.10
C VAL A 35 -2.94 1.43 7.18
N GLU A 36 -4.26 1.59 7.11
CA GLU A 36 -5.20 1.00 8.08
C GLU A 36 -5.15 -0.53 8.08
N GLU A 37 -5.08 -1.14 6.90
CA GLU A 37 -5.09 -2.60 6.75
C GLU A 37 -3.71 -3.24 6.95
N CYS A 38 -2.63 -2.46 7.11
CA CYS A 38 -1.29 -3.01 7.21
C CYS A 38 -1.05 -3.66 8.59
N PRO A 39 -0.99 -5.00 8.71
CA PRO A 39 -0.88 -5.67 10.02
C PRO A 39 0.47 -5.44 10.70
N THR A 40 1.47 -5.03 9.93
CA THR A 40 2.83 -4.74 10.42
C THR A 40 3.10 -3.25 10.58
N GLY A 41 2.16 -2.36 10.22
CA GLY A 41 2.36 -0.91 10.22
C GLY A 41 3.57 -0.48 9.39
N ALA A 42 3.81 -1.15 8.26
CA ALA A 42 5.01 -0.95 7.44
C ALA A 42 4.92 0.27 6.52
N ILE A 43 3.75 0.87 6.37
CA ILE A 43 3.51 2.04 5.51
C ILE A 43 3.58 3.29 6.40
N ILE A 44 4.49 4.20 6.05
CA ILE A 44 4.70 5.48 6.72
C ILE A 44 4.48 6.60 5.71
N GLU A 45 3.71 7.61 6.11
CA GLU A 45 3.54 8.86 5.35
C GLU A 45 4.76 9.75 5.63
N GLU A 46 5.45 10.21 4.58
CA GLU A 46 6.52 11.24 4.68
C GLU A 46 5.98 12.63 4.35
#